data_AF-A0A0G1IIP2-F1
#
_entry.id   AF-A0A0G1IIP2-F1
#
_cell.length_a   1.000
_cell.length_b   1.000
_cell.length_c   1.000
_cell.angle_alpha   90.00
_cell.angle_beta   90.00
_cell.angle_gamma   90.00
#
_symmetry.space_group_name_H-M   'P 1'
#
loop_
_entity.id
_entity.type
_entity.pdbx_description
1 polymer ?
#
loop_
_entity_poly.entity_id
_entity_poly.type
_entity_poly.pdbx_seq_one_letter_code
_entity_poly.pdbx_strand_id
1 'polypeptide(L)'
;MNPIVNALSASVYIVLVVFVMTFATEPLKAKPDTFFAPIMVLFVLVLSVVVMAFLFFYQPLQFFIEGKKKEAVDLFAKTVSVFAIITVVVLLLLFFGQI
;
A
#
# COMPACT_ATOMS: atom_id res chain seq x y z
N MET A 1 6.52 1.70 16.17
CA MET A 1 5.82 0.74 15.29
C MET A 1 6.74 -0.44 14.97
N ASN A 2 6.15 -1.61 14.78
CA ASN A 2 6.86 -2.83 14.40
C ASN A 2 6.84 -2.94 12.86
N PRO A 3 7.98 -3.18 12.18
CA PRO A 3 8.02 -3.36 10.72
C PRO A 3 6.96 -4.32 10.16
N ILE A 4 6.65 -5.38 10.90
CA ILE A 4 5.64 -6.37 10.52
C ILE A 4 4.24 -5.75 10.55
N VAL A 5 3.92 -4.98 11.59
CA VAL A 5 2.62 -4.30 11.71
C VAL A 5 2.45 -3.28 10.58
N ASN A 6 3.50 -2.57 10.20
CA ASN A 6 3.45 -1.60 9.10
C ASN A 6 3.20 -2.29 7.75
N ALA A 7 3.94 -3.37 7.47
CA ALA A 7 3.79 -4.13 6.23
C ALA A 7 2.42 -4.84 6.14
N LEU A 8 1.92 -5.40 7.25
CA LEU A 8 0.58 -5.98 7.30
C LEU A 8 -0.51 -4.93 7.15
N SER A 9 -0.39 -3.78 7.81
CA SER A 9 -1.33 -2.65 7.65
C SER A 9 -1.38 -2.15 6.22
N ALA A 10 -0.22 -2.07 5.54
CA ALA A 10 -0.14 -1.71 4.14
C ALA A 10 -0.87 -2.74 3.25
N SER A 11 -0.69 -4.03 3.53
CA SER A 11 -1.36 -5.11 2.81
C SER A 11 -2.89 -5.06 3.01
N VAL A 12 -3.35 -4.87 4.24
CA VAL A 12 -4.78 -4.69 4.56
C VAL A 12 -5.36 -3.47 3.85
N TYR A 13 -4.62 -2.35 3.83
CA TYR A 13 -5.04 -1.16 3.11
C TYR A 13 -5.20 -1.40 1.61
N ILE A 14 -4.27 -2.11 0.97
CA ILE A 14 -4.38 -2.47 -0.46
C ILE A 14 -5.64 -3.31 -0.71
N VAL A 15 -5.87 -4.34 0.10
CA VAL A 15 -7.07 -5.19 -0.01
C VAL A 15 -8.34 -4.35 0.14
N LEU A 16 -8.37 -3.42 1.10
CA LEU A 16 -9.50 -2.52 1.31
C LEU A 16 -9.73 -1.62 0.08
N VAL A 17 -8.68 -1.02 -0.48
CA VAL A 17 -8.79 -0.16 -1.66
C VAL A 17 -9.31 -0.95 -2.86
N VAL A 18 -8.74 -2.14 -3.12
CA VAL A 18 -9.18 -3.01 -4.22
C VAL A 18 -10.64 -3.45 -4.02
N PHE A 19 -11.01 -3.81 -2.80
CA PHE A 19 -12.39 -4.15 -2.44
C PHE A 19 -13.33 -2.97 -2.76
N VAL A 20 -13.06 -1.79 -2.21
CA VAL A 20 -13.90 -0.59 -2.45
C VAL A 20 -13.99 -0.28 -3.94
N MET A 21 -12.87 -0.28 -4.67
CA MET A 21 -12.87 0.00 -6.12
C MET A 21 -13.68 -1.03 -6.90
N THR A 22 -13.56 -2.32 -6.56
CA THR A 22 -14.29 -3.40 -7.23
C THR A 22 -15.79 -3.25 -7.05
N PHE A 23 -16.25 -3.00 -5.82
CA PHE A 23 -17.68 -2.87 -5.52
C PHE A 23 -18.26 -1.52 -5.98
N ALA A 24 -17.50 -0.43 -5.89
CA ALA A 24 -17.96 0.90 -6.30
C ALA A 24 -18.08 1.03 -7.83
N THR A 25 -17.25 0.33 -8.59
CA THR A 25 -17.26 0.38 -10.05
C THR A 25 -18.13 -0.69 -10.71
N GLU A 26 -18.57 -1.71 -9.97
CA GLU A 26 -19.41 -2.79 -10.50
C GLU A 26 -20.71 -2.29 -11.16
N PRO A 27 -21.48 -1.35 -10.56
CA PRO A 27 -22.68 -0.79 -11.20
C PRO A 27 -22.38 0.10 -12.42
N LEU A 28 -21.12 0.49 -12.62
CA LEU A 28 -20.69 1.39 -13.70
C LEU A 28 -20.15 0.63 -14.92
N LYS A 29 -19.92 -0.69 -14.82
CA LYS A 29 -19.33 -1.51 -15.91
C LYS A 29 -20.09 -1.48 -17.23
N ALA A 30 -21.42 -1.27 -17.19
CA ALA A 30 -22.27 -1.20 -18.38
C ALA A 30 -22.39 0.21 -18.98
N LYS A 31 -21.76 1.22 -18.36
CA LYS A 31 -21.83 2.63 -18.78
C LYS A 31 -20.52 3.03 -19.49
N PRO A 32 -20.58 3.90 -20.51
CA PRO A 32 -19.37 4.46 -21.11
C PRO A 32 -18.59 5.26 -20.06
N ASP A 33 -17.26 5.25 -20.19
CA ASP A 33 -16.38 6.01 -19.30
C ASP A 33 -16.76 7.48 -19.30
N THR A 34 -16.88 8.03 -18.09
CA THR A 34 -17.20 9.43 -17.88
C THR A 34 -15.92 10.23 -17.63
N PHE A 35 -15.99 11.54 -17.85
CA PHE A 35 -14.92 12.48 -17.45
C PHE A 35 -14.48 12.31 -15.98
N PHE A 36 -15.36 11.81 -15.10
CA PHE A 36 -15.09 11.59 -13.69
C PHE A 36 -14.28 10.32 -13.39
N ALA A 37 -14.22 9.35 -14.30
CA ALA A 37 -13.46 8.11 -14.11
C ALA A 37 -11.96 8.35 -13.77
N PRO A 38 -11.19 9.12 -14.58
CA PRO A 38 -9.80 9.41 -14.24
C PRO A 38 -9.65 10.23 -12.95
N ILE A 39 -10.60 11.12 -12.63
CA ILE A 39 -10.57 11.92 -11.39
C ILE A 39 -10.66 11.01 -10.16
N MET A 40 -11.57 10.04 -10.16
CA MET A 40 -11.71 9.09 -9.05
C MET A 40 -10.43 8.26 -8.86
N VAL A 41 -9.83 7.79 -9.96
CA VAL A 41 -8.56 7.05 -9.89
C VAL A 41 -7.46 7.91 -9.28
N LEU A 42 -7.34 9.19 -9.68
CA LEU A 42 -6.35 10.10 -9.12
C LEU A 42 -6.57 10.35 -7.63
N PHE A 43 -7.82 10.50 -7.17
CA PHE A 43 -8.11 10.65 -5.73
C PHE A 43 -7.65 9.44 -4.93
N VAL A 44 -8.01 8.23 -5.38
CA VAL A 44 -7.61 6.98 -4.70
C VAL A 44 -6.10 6.79 -4.75
N LEU A 45 -5.45 7.13 -5.87
CA LEU A 45 -4.00 7.06 -6.02
C LEU A 45 -3.29 7.98 -5.04
N VAL A 46 -3.66 9.27 -5.00
CA VAL A 46 -3.00 10.24 -4.11
C VAL A 46 -3.23 9.88 -2.65
N LEU A 47 -4.45 9.48 -2.28
CA LEU A 47 -4.75 8.99 -0.93
C LEU A 47 -3.89 7.76 -0.59
N SER A 48 -3.76 6.82 -1.51
CA SER A 48 -2.93 5.62 -1.32
C SER A 48 -1.46 5.97 -1.12
N VAL A 49 -0.92 6.89 -1.92
CA VAL A 49 0.47 7.35 -1.76
C VAL A 49 0.68 7.97 -0.38
N VAL A 50 -0.25 8.80 0.10
CA VAL A 50 -0.15 9.43 1.43
C VAL A 50 -0.22 8.40 2.55
N VAL A 51 -1.16 7.45 2.48
CA VAL A 51 -1.30 6.39 3.51
C VAL A 51 -0.06 5.49 3.53
N MET A 52 0.45 5.11 2.35
CA MET A 52 1.69 4.32 2.25
C MET A 52 2.89 5.10 2.76
N ALA A 53 3.01 6.37 2.41
CA ALA A 53 4.09 7.22 2.92
C ALA A 53 4.04 7.26 4.46
N PHE A 54 2.86 7.40 5.05
CA PHE A 54 2.70 7.39 6.50
C PHE A 54 3.13 6.05 7.12
N LEU A 55 2.64 4.92 6.60
CA LEU A 55 2.94 3.58 7.14
C LEU A 55 4.42 3.21 7.04
N PHE A 56 5.12 3.63 5.97
CA PHE A 56 6.51 3.26 5.74
C PHE A 56 7.50 4.28 6.30
N PHE A 57 7.18 5.58 6.26
CA PHE A 57 8.15 6.63 6.53
C PHE A 57 7.93 7.39 7.83
N TYR A 58 6.76 7.31 8.49
CA TYR A 58 6.51 8.11 9.69
C TYR A 58 7.57 7.92 10.79
N GLN A 59 7.83 6.68 11.18
CA GLN A 59 8.80 6.38 12.23
C GLN A 59 10.27 6.50 11.77
N PRO A 60 10.67 6.02 10.57
CA PRO A 60 12.00 6.31 10.05
C PRO A 60 12.30 7.81 9.98
N LEU A 61 11.33 8.63 9.59
CA LEU A 61 11.49 10.08 9.54
C LEU A 61 11.70 10.67 10.94
N GLN A 62 10.97 10.21 11.96
CA GLN A 62 11.21 10.62 13.36
C GLN A 62 12.64 10.29 13.81
N PHE A 63 13.11 9.06 13.59
CA PHE A 63 14.49 8.68 13.90
C PHE A 63 15.53 9.51 13.12
N PHE A 64 15.25 9.82 11.86
CA PHE A 64 16.12 10.67 11.06
C PHE A 64 16.23 12.09 11.63
N ILE A 65 15.10 12.69 12.04
CA ILE A 65 15.05 14.01 12.67
C ILE A 65 15.76 14.00 14.03
N GLU A 66 15.66 12.92 14.79
CA GLU A 66 16.38 12.71 16.06
C GLU A 66 17.90 12.45 15.87
N GLY A 67 18.40 12.44 14.64
CA GLY A 67 19.81 12.15 14.33
C GLY A 67 20.19 10.66 14.33
N LYS A 68 19.23 9.77 14.62
CA LYS A 68 19.36 8.29 14.62
C LYS A 68 19.26 7.72 13.21
N LYS A 69 20.18 8.14 12.33
CA LYS A 69 20.13 7.83 10.89
C LYS A 69 20.25 6.33 10.62
N LYS A 70 21.06 5.61 11.40
CA LYS A 70 21.26 4.17 11.22
C LYS A 70 19.98 3.39 11.55
N GLU A 71 19.34 3.74 12.66
CA GLU A 71 18.08 3.16 13.11
C GLU A 71 16.94 3.49 12.14
N ALA A 72 16.91 4.71 11.58
CA ALA A 72 15.95 5.10 10.56
C ALA A 72 16.04 4.20 9.32
N VAL A 73 17.25 4.04 8.77
CA VAL A 73 17.49 3.22 7.58
C VAL A 73 17.22 1.74 7.86
N ASP A 74 17.63 1.23 9.01
CA ASP A 74 17.39 -0.16 9.41
C ASP A 74 15.89 -0.47 9.54
N LEU A 75 15.12 0.43 10.18
CA LEU A 75 13.68 0.27 10.33
C LEU A 75 12.95 0.33 8.99
N PHE A 76 13.31 1.28 8.13
CA PHE A 76 12.73 1.42 6.81
C PHE A 76 13.03 0.19 5.95
N ALA A 77 14.30 -0.22 5.88
CA ALA A 77 14.73 -1.40 5.12
C ALA A 77 13.99 -2.65 5.57
N LYS A 78 13.87 -2.90 6.88
CA LYS A 78 13.09 -4.02 7.43
C LYS A 78 11.62 -3.97 7.01
N THR A 79 10.99 -2.80 7.07
CA THR A 79 9.58 -2.64 6.67
C THR A 79 9.39 -2.94 5.19
N VAL A 80 10.28 -2.42 4.33
CA VAL A 80 10.27 -2.69 2.89
C VAL A 80 10.55 -4.16 2.60
N SER A 81 11.52 -4.78 3.27
CA SER A 81 11.83 -6.21 3.09
C SER A 81 10.66 -7.11 3.45
N VAL A 82 9.97 -6.86 4.57
CA VAL A 82 8.79 -7.64 4.95
C VAL A 82 7.67 -7.46 3.92
N PHE A 83 7.40 -6.23 3.49
CA PHE A 83 6.39 -5.98 2.47
C PHE A 83 6.74 -6.60 1.10
N ALA A 84 8.03 -6.60 0.72
CA ALA A 84 8.52 -7.26 -0.48
C ALA A 84 8.32 -8.78 -0.41
N ILE A 85 8.61 -9.41 0.74
CA ILE A 85 8.35 -10.84 0.95
C ILE A 85 6.85 -11.14 0.80
N ILE A 86 5.98 -10.36 1.42
CA ILE A 86 4.52 -10.50 1.27
C ILE A 86 4.14 -10.40 -0.22
N THR A 87 4.66 -9.40 -0.92
CA THR A 87 4.40 -9.19 -2.35
C THR A 87 4.83 -10.40 -3.19
N VAL A 88 6.04 -10.92 -2.97
CA VAL A 88 6.55 -12.11 -3.67
C VAL A 88 5.66 -13.32 -3.38
N VAL A 89 5.25 -13.54 -2.12
CA VAL A 89 4.35 -14.65 -1.76
C VAL A 89 3.03 -14.53 -2.52
N VAL A 90 2.40 -13.35 -2.56
CA VAL A 90 1.15 -13.14 -3.32
C VAL A 90 1.35 -13.39 -4.82
N LEU A 91 2.45 -12.90 -5.40
CA LEU A 91 2.76 -13.12 -6.82
C LEU A 91 3.00 -14.60 -7.14
N LEU A 92 3.65 -15.35 -6.25
CA LEU A 92 3.83 -16.79 -6.41
C LEU A 92 2.49 -17.53 -6.32
N LEU A 93 1.63 -17.19 -5.35
CA LEU A 93 0.30 -17.77 -5.24
C LEU A 93 -0.53 -17.54 -6.52
N LEU A 94 -0.48 -16.32 -7.08
CA LEU A 94 -1.11 -15.98 -8.35
C LEU A 94 -0.51 -16.79 -9.52
N PHE A 95 0.82 -16.88 -9.60
CA PHE A 95 1.51 -17.60 -10.68
C PHE A 95 1.20 -19.10 -10.69
N PHE A 96 1.06 -19.71 -9.51
CA PHE A 96 0.68 -21.11 -9.37
C PHE A 96 -0.83 -21.36 -9.41
N GLY A 97 -1.64 -20.32 -9.65
CA GLY A 97 -3.11 -20.41 -9.73
C GLY A 97 -3.77 -20.84 -8.41
N GLN A 98 -3.13 -20.58 -7.27
CA GLN A 98 -3.73 -20.79 -5.95
C GLN A 98 -4.74 -19.68 -5.60
N ILE A 99 -4.61 -18.52 -6.26
CA ILE A 99 -5.52 -17.37 -6.25
C ILE A 99 -5.61 -16.75 -7.64
#